data_AF-A0A5C3KTD5-F1
#
_entry.id   AF-A0A5C3KTD5-F1
#
_cell.length_a   1.000
_cell.length_b   1.000
_cell.length_c   1.000
_cell.angle_alpha   90.00
_cell.angle_beta   90.00
_cell.angle_gamma   90.00
#
_symmetry.space_group_name_H-M   'P 1'
#
loop_
_entity.id
_entity.type
_entity.pdbx_description
1 polymer ?
#
loop_
_entity_poly.entity_id
_entity_poly.type
_entity_poly.pdbx_seq_one_letter_code
_entity_poly.pdbx_strand_id
1 'polypeptide(L)'
;MSGKHVHFAPDAYPGTPSPSFSVSSLPSSTGPFTPPTHYQSLVPTLPAGSIQVHPFLRLSPVPMVDYDISLRAETARPRDHRISAAQWQHILTQPATEPALPYMEIRSPSLPWCIAIYPSSKGSLVVTVADVLYGIYASLRTGVTRDEYALNPQLQPYVDAAYRHRCKNLADPVAIDTESKKGVKRIDFCLENNSFVGLSSTKQGGHVWQMALSR
;
A
#
# COMPACT_ATOMS: atom_id res chain seq x y z
N MET A 1 40.09 18.61 -46.30
CA MET A 1 39.90 20.08 -46.27
C MET A 1 38.90 20.47 -47.36
N SER A 2 37.66 20.75 -46.97
CA SER A 2 36.71 21.69 -47.58
C SER A 2 35.47 21.65 -46.69
N GLY A 3 35.35 22.63 -45.78
CA GLY A 3 34.29 22.72 -44.79
C GLY A 3 33.14 23.56 -45.32
N LYS A 4 31.91 23.01 -45.28
CA LYS A 4 30.67 23.75 -45.55
C LYS A 4 30.13 24.32 -44.23
N HIS A 5 30.10 25.66 -44.14
CA HIS A 5 29.46 26.41 -43.06
C HIS A 5 28.01 26.74 -43.46
N VAL A 6 27.07 26.60 -42.52
CA VAL A 6 25.69 27.04 -42.63
C VAL A 6 25.53 28.31 -41.78
N HIS A 7 25.05 29.39 -42.40
CA HIS A 7 24.77 30.66 -41.74
C HIS A 7 23.38 30.65 -41.10
N PHE A 8 23.30 31.08 -39.84
CA PHE A 8 22.04 31.38 -39.15
C PHE A 8 21.77 32.89 -39.24
N ALA A 9 20.54 33.27 -39.60
CA ALA A 9 20.11 34.66 -39.65
C ALA A 9 19.79 35.19 -38.23
N PRO A 10 20.18 36.44 -37.90
CA PRO A 10 20.00 37.02 -36.58
C PRO A 10 18.58 37.57 -36.35
N ASP A 11 18.04 37.25 -35.17
CA ASP A 11 16.79 37.76 -34.62
C ASP A 11 16.78 39.30 -34.54
N ALA A 12 15.74 39.90 -35.10
CA ALA A 12 15.49 41.33 -35.04
C ALA A 12 14.72 41.67 -33.74
N TYR A 13 15.32 42.54 -32.90
CA TYR A 13 14.60 43.33 -31.89
C TYR A 13 14.76 44.82 -32.23
N PRO A 14 13.68 45.60 -32.10
CA PRO A 14 13.68 46.74 -31.17
C PRO A 14 12.34 46.78 -30.39
N GLY A 15 12.24 47.11 -29.11
CA GLY A 15 12.71 48.28 -28.38
C GLY A 15 11.48 48.89 -27.68
N THR A 16 11.43 48.82 -26.35
CA THR A 16 10.31 49.26 -25.49
C THR A 16 10.07 50.78 -25.51
N PRO A 17 8.80 51.19 -25.33
CA PRO A 17 8.53 52.25 -24.34
C PRO A 17 7.35 51.90 -23.40
N SER A 18 7.45 52.37 -22.15
CA SER A 18 6.34 52.48 -21.18
C SER A 18 6.07 53.98 -20.93
N PRO A 19 5.04 54.40 -20.15
CA PRO A 19 3.70 53.88 -19.88
C PRO A 19 2.60 54.93 -20.25
N SER A 20 1.31 54.58 -20.23
CA SER A 20 0.26 55.59 -19.99
C SER A 20 -0.96 54.94 -19.34
N PHE A 21 -1.34 55.48 -18.17
CA PHE A 21 -2.54 55.12 -17.45
C PHE A 21 -3.77 55.67 -18.19
N SER A 22 -4.80 54.86 -18.37
CA SER A 22 -6.18 55.34 -18.52
C SER A 22 -7.15 54.30 -17.99
N VAL A 23 -7.68 54.64 -16.83
CA VAL A 23 -8.88 54.11 -16.19
C VAL A 23 -10.08 54.26 -17.13
N SER A 24 -10.80 53.18 -17.38
CA SER A 24 -12.26 53.26 -17.58
C SER A 24 -12.88 51.89 -17.37
N SER A 25 -13.50 51.76 -16.21
CA SER A 25 -14.35 50.66 -15.78
C SER A 25 -15.63 50.64 -16.62
N LEU A 26 -15.96 49.51 -17.24
CA LEU A 26 -17.32 49.17 -17.63
C LEU A 26 -17.66 47.76 -17.12
N PRO A 27 -18.91 47.55 -16.65
CA PRO A 27 -19.27 46.44 -15.78
C PRO A 27 -19.32 45.10 -16.52
N SER A 28 -18.88 44.04 -15.83
CA SER A 28 -18.98 42.66 -16.26
C SER A 28 -20.41 42.29 -16.62
N SER A 29 -20.63 41.93 -17.89
CA SER A 29 -21.86 41.30 -18.35
C SER A 29 -22.08 39.99 -17.61
N THR A 30 -23.28 39.80 -17.07
CA THR A 30 -23.78 38.56 -16.47
C THR A 30 -23.67 37.42 -17.47
N GLY A 31 -22.61 36.62 -17.34
CA GLY A 31 -22.50 35.32 -17.97
C GLY A 31 -23.55 34.35 -17.41
N PRO A 32 -23.86 33.27 -18.14
CA PRO A 32 -24.92 32.34 -17.76
C PRO A 32 -24.61 31.72 -16.40
N PHE A 33 -25.64 31.57 -15.55
CA PHE A 33 -25.59 30.81 -14.30
C PHE A 33 -25.20 29.37 -14.59
N THR A 34 -23.91 29.05 -14.56
CA THR A 34 -23.46 27.68 -14.40
C THR A 34 -23.83 27.26 -12.97
N PRO A 35 -24.64 26.19 -12.78
CA PRO A 35 -24.88 25.67 -11.45
C PRO A 35 -23.54 25.24 -10.83
N PRO A 36 -23.34 25.43 -9.50
CA PRO A 36 -22.10 25.04 -8.87
C PRO A 36 -21.89 23.54 -9.07
N THR A 37 -20.84 23.18 -9.80
CA THR A 37 -20.36 21.82 -9.86
C THR A 37 -19.92 21.45 -8.44
N HIS A 38 -20.81 20.76 -7.73
CA HIS A 38 -20.42 19.99 -6.56
C HIS A 38 -19.40 18.96 -7.02
N TYR A 39 -18.12 19.31 -6.94
CA TYR A 39 -17.08 18.32 -6.79
C TYR A 39 -17.32 17.67 -5.43
N GLN A 40 -18.23 16.69 -5.39
CA GLN A 40 -18.25 15.72 -4.31
C GLN A 40 -16.90 15.02 -4.41
N SER A 41 -15.96 15.44 -3.56
CA SER A 41 -14.79 14.66 -3.27
C SER A 41 -15.30 13.29 -2.85
N LEU A 42 -15.11 12.28 -3.71
CA LEU A 42 -15.50 10.89 -3.49
C LEU A 42 -14.56 10.28 -2.43
N VAL A 43 -14.41 10.94 -1.28
CA VAL A 43 -13.79 10.33 -0.12
C VAL A 43 -14.79 9.27 0.35
N PRO A 44 -14.42 7.97 0.32
CA PRO A 44 -15.33 6.93 0.74
C PRO A 44 -15.75 7.20 2.18
N THR A 45 -17.05 7.42 2.41
CA THR A 45 -17.57 7.72 3.74
C THR A 45 -17.50 6.44 4.57
N LEU A 46 -16.78 6.47 5.69
CA LEU A 46 -16.72 5.32 6.58
C LEU A 46 -18.09 5.10 7.25
N PRO A 47 -18.57 3.86 7.33
CA PRO A 47 -19.82 3.55 8.00
C PRO A 47 -19.77 3.95 9.49
N ALA A 48 -20.88 4.49 10.00
CA ALA A 48 -21.02 4.86 11.40
C ALA A 48 -21.33 3.60 12.24
N GLY A 49 -20.52 3.35 13.29
CA GLY A 49 -20.73 2.24 14.22
C GLY A 49 -19.45 1.47 14.56
N SER A 50 -19.58 0.38 15.32
CA SER A 50 -18.45 -0.50 15.64
C SER A 50 -18.12 -1.38 14.44
N ILE A 51 -16.95 -1.17 13.85
CA ILE A 51 -16.47 -1.98 12.74
C ILE A 51 -15.78 -3.23 13.30
N GLN A 52 -16.20 -4.40 12.82
CA GLN A 52 -15.66 -5.70 13.22
C GLN A 52 -14.90 -6.30 12.05
N VAL A 53 -13.69 -6.81 12.30
CA VAL A 53 -12.95 -7.57 11.29
C VAL A 53 -13.52 -8.98 11.16
N HIS A 54 -13.47 -9.51 9.94
CA HIS A 54 -13.87 -10.87 9.60
C HIS A 54 -13.23 -11.90 10.55
N PRO A 55 -13.95 -12.94 11.02
CA PRO A 55 -13.43 -13.89 12.01
C PRO A 55 -12.09 -14.52 11.63
N PHE A 56 -11.87 -14.84 10.35
CA PHE A 56 -10.62 -15.42 9.85
C PHE A 56 -9.42 -14.45 9.88
N LEU A 57 -9.69 -13.16 9.96
CA LEU A 57 -8.66 -12.12 10.09
C LEU A 57 -8.54 -11.61 11.52
N ARG A 58 -9.44 -11.99 12.42
CA ARG A 58 -9.46 -11.48 13.80
C ARG A 58 -8.32 -12.06 14.61
N LEU A 59 -7.69 -11.20 15.42
CA LEU A 59 -6.72 -11.63 16.41
C LEU A 59 -7.36 -12.62 17.40
N SER A 60 -6.78 -13.81 17.49
CA SER A 60 -7.23 -14.89 18.37
C SER A 60 -6.02 -15.60 18.98
N PRO A 61 -6.09 -16.08 20.23
CA PRO A 61 -5.08 -16.96 20.80
C PRO A 61 -4.86 -18.24 19.98
N VAL A 62 -5.90 -18.69 19.27
CA VAL A 62 -5.85 -19.75 18.27
C VAL A 62 -6.24 -19.14 16.93
N PRO A 63 -5.28 -18.72 16.09
CA PRO A 63 -5.56 -18.09 14.81
C PRO A 63 -6.41 -18.99 13.93
N MET A 64 -7.43 -18.44 13.28
CA MET A 64 -8.31 -19.21 12.40
C MET A 64 -7.68 -19.51 11.03
N VAL A 65 -6.59 -18.82 10.70
CA VAL A 65 -5.83 -18.98 9.46
C VAL A 65 -4.41 -19.38 9.83
N ASP A 66 -3.91 -20.42 9.18
CA ASP A 66 -2.49 -20.76 9.13
C ASP A 66 -1.88 -20.03 7.94
N TYR A 67 -1.08 -19.00 8.23
CA TYR A 67 -0.44 -18.21 7.20
C TYR A 67 0.93 -17.68 7.63
N ASP A 68 1.96 -18.14 6.92
CA ASP A 68 3.29 -17.56 6.95
C ASP A 68 3.36 -16.41 5.93
N ILE A 69 3.50 -15.18 6.41
CA ILE A 69 3.49 -13.95 5.59
C ILE A 69 4.73 -13.82 4.70
N SER A 70 5.77 -14.63 4.92
CA SER A 70 6.94 -14.71 4.03
C SER A 70 6.61 -15.46 2.75
N LEU A 71 5.59 -16.32 2.79
CA LEU A 71 5.06 -17.07 1.66
C LEU A 71 3.92 -16.32 0.96
N ARG A 72 3.62 -16.75 -0.27
CA ARG A 72 2.55 -16.11 -1.06
C ARG A 72 1.20 -16.24 -0.36
N ALA A 73 0.32 -15.27 -0.53
CA ALA A 73 -1.01 -15.29 0.10
C ALA A 73 -1.83 -16.55 -0.27
N GLU A 74 -1.58 -17.18 -1.42
CA GLU A 74 -2.20 -18.45 -1.81
C GLU A 74 -1.83 -19.63 -0.91
N THR A 75 -0.83 -19.51 -0.03
CA THR A 75 -0.49 -20.56 0.94
C THR A 75 -1.31 -20.44 2.22
N ALA A 76 -2.02 -19.34 2.44
CA ALA A 76 -2.91 -19.18 3.59
C ALA A 76 -4.01 -20.25 3.57
N ARG A 77 -4.16 -20.98 4.67
CA ARG A 77 -5.17 -22.04 4.81
C ARG A 77 -6.02 -21.80 6.05
N PRO A 78 -7.31 -22.17 6.03
CA PRO A 78 -8.08 -22.23 7.26
C PRO A 78 -7.48 -23.29 8.17
N ARG A 79 -7.36 -23.01 9.46
CA ARG A 79 -6.90 -23.98 10.46
C ARG A 79 -7.91 -25.11 10.67
N ASP A 80 -9.21 -24.81 10.51
CA ASP A 80 -10.25 -25.84 10.56
C ASP A 80 -10.24 -26.69 9.28
N HIS A 81 -9.71 -27.92 9.38
CA HIS A 81 -9.62 -28.87 8.28
C HIS A 81 -10.97 -29.32 7.70
N ARG A 82 -12.09 -29.02 8.38
CA ARG A 82 -13.44 -29.29 7.85
C ARG A 82 -13.85 -28.31 6.77
N ILE A 83 -13.15 -27.18 6.66
CA ILE A 83 -13.38 -26.19 5.61
C ILE A 83 -12.74 -26.70 4.32
N SER A 84 -13.59 -27.08 3.37
CA SER A 84 -13.18 -27.48 2.03
C SER A 84 -12.52 -26.33 1.27
N ALA A 85 -11.75 -26.66 0.22
CA ALA A 85 -11.13 -25.67 -0.65
C ALA A 85 -12.17 -24.71 -1.27
N ALA A 86 -13.34 -25.21 -1.69
CA ALA A 86 -14.40 -24.38 -2.25
C ALA A 86 -14.98 -23.40 -1.22
N GLN A 87 -15.18 -23.84 0.03
CA GLN A 87 -15.60 -22.96 1.12
C GLN A 87 -14.55 -21.91 1.44
N TRP A 88 -13.26 -22.27 1.43
CA TRP A 88 -12.18 -21.31 1.61
C TRP A 88 -12.17 -20.25 0.51
N GLN A 89 -12.33 -20.65 -0.75
CA GLN A 89 -12.45 -19.70 -1.86
C GLN A 89 -13.65 -18.75 -1.68
N HIS A 90 -14.78 -19.25 -1.18
CA HIS A 90 -15.92 -18.39 -0.86
C HIS A 90 -15.60 -17.42 0.29
N ILE A 91 -14.93 -17.87 1.36
CA ILE A 91 -14.51 -17.01 2.47
C ILE A 91 -13.57 -15.89 1.98
N LEU A 92 -12.65 -16.21 1.08
CA LEU A 92 -11.72 -15.24 0.51
C LEU A 92 -12.42 -14.10 -0.23
N THR A 93 -13.61 -14.31 -0.80
CA THR A 93 -14.39 -13.27 -1.48
C THR A 93 -15.32 -12.48 -0.55
N GLN A 94 -15.43 -12.87 0.72
CA GLN A 94 -16.24 -12.15 1.69
C GLN A 94 -15.59 -10.82 2.10
N PRO A 95 -16.39 -9.82 2.51
CA PRO A 95 -15.87 -8.57 3.08
C PRO A 95 -14.91 -8.83 4.24
N ALA A 96 -13.80 -8.09 4.28
CA ALA A 96 -12.83 -8.18 5.38
C ALA A 96 -13.35 -7.59 6.69
N THR A 97 -14.42 -6.79 6.62
CA THR A 97 -15.01 -6.07 7.76
C THR A 97 -16.53 -6.07 7.65
N GLU A 98 -17.19 -5.97 8.80
CA GLU A 98 -18.62 -5.74 8.95
C GLU A 98 -18.82 -4.52 9.86
N PRO A 99 -19.45 -3.43 9.40
CA PRO A 99 -19.85 -3.18 8.00
C PRO A 99 -18.66 -3.11 7.05
N ALA A 100 -18.91 -3.46 5.78
CA ALA A 100 -17.92 -3.52 4.71
C ALA A 100 -17.20 -2.19 4.47
N LEU A 101 -15.86 -2.22 4.44
CA LEU A 101 -15.02 -1.06 4.18
C LEU A 101 -14.46 -1.02 2.76
N PRO A 102 -14.35 0.18 2.14
CA PRO A 102 -13.70 0.39 0.86
C PRO A 102 -12.18 0.52 0.96
N TYR A 103 -11.65 0.62 2.18
CA TYR A 103 -10.25 0.86 2.47
C TYR A 103 -9.90 0.34 3.86
N MET A 104 -8.70 -0.22 4.02
CA MET A 104 -8.13 -0.60 5.30
C MET A 104 -6.68 -0.14 5.41
N GLU A 105 -6.29 0.30 6.59
CA GLU A 105 -4.90 0.56 6.96
C GLU A 105 -4.46 -0.46 8.00
N ILE A 106 -3.37 -1.18 7.75
CA ILE A 106 -2.80 -2.15 8.68
C ILE A 106 -1.45 -1.66 9.18
N ARG A 107 -1.30 -1.61 10.51
CA ARG A 107 -0.06 -1.27 11.21
C ARG A 107 0.51 -2.49 11.90
N SER A 108 1.82 -2.52 12.11
CA SER A 108 2.47 -3.55 12.92
C SER A 108 3.54 -2.90 13.78
N PRO A 109 3.71 -3.30 15.05
CA PRO A 109 4.84 -2.82 15.87
C PRO A 109 6.21 -3.12 15.26
N SER A 110 6.29 -4.16 14.42
CA SER A 110 7.54 -4.54 13.73
C SER A 110 7.85 -3.67 12.51
N LEU A 111 6.91 -2.84 12.05
CA LEU A 111 7.02 -2.09 10.81
C LEU A 111 6.85 -0.59 11.07
N PRO A 112 7.77 0.26 10.60
CA PRO A 112 7.59 1.71 10.66
C PRO A 112 6.55 2.23 9.65
N TRP A 113 6.11 1.40 8.71
CA TRP A 113 5.17 1.77 7.65
C TRP A 113 3.76 1.26 7.92
N CYS A 114 2.80 1.97 7.34
CA CYS A 114 1.42 1.50 7.25
C CYS A 114 1.22 0.73 5.95
N ILE A 115 0.42 -0.33 6.00
CA ILE A 115 0.02 -1.13 4.84
C ILE A 115 -1.39 -0.67 4.43
N ALA A 116 -1.46 0.03 3.31
CA ALA A 116 -2.73 0.46 2.72
C ALA A 116 -3.32 -0.64 1.84
N ILE A 117 -4.58 -0.99 2.07
CA ILE A 117 -5.28 -2.08 1.37
C ILE A 117 -6.53 -1.53 0.70
N TYR A 118 -6.64 -1.83 -0.59
CA TYR A 118 -7.74 -1.44 -1.47
C TYR A 118 -8.32 -2.69 -2.15
N PRO A 119 -9.58 -2.64 -2.60
CA PRO A 119 -10.17 -3.70 -3.39
C PRO A 119 -9.35 -3.94 -4.66
N SER A 120 -8.92 -5.19 -4.91
CA SER A 120 -8.14 -5.54 -6.10
C SER A 120 -9.00 -5.87 -7.31
N SER A 121 -10.24 -6.31 -7.09
CA SER A 121 -11.16 -6.73 -8.15
C SER A 121 -11.80 -5.51 -8.83
N LYS A 122 -11.74 -5.48 -10.17
CA LYS A 122 -12.33 -4.39 -10.97
C LYS A 122 -13.81 -4.22 -10.66
N GLY A 123 -14.22 -3.02 -10.28
CA GLY A 123 -15.59 -2.69 -9.93
C GLY A 123 -16.02 -3.06 -8.51
N SER A 124 -15.15 -3.70 -7.72
CA SER A 124 -15.41 -3.87 -6.28
C SER A 124 -15.16 -2.55 -5.54
N LEU A 125 -16.08 -2.22 -4.63
CA LEU A 125 -15.96 -1.08 -3.73
C LEU A 125 -15.63 -1.51 -2.30
N VAL A 126 -15.37 -2.79 -2.08
CA VAL A 126 -15.21 -3.38 -0.74
C VAL A 126 -13.94 -4.21 -0.69
N VAL A 127 -13.18 -4.02 0.39
CA VAL A 127 -12.00 -4.82 0.72
C VAL A 127 -12.46 -6.19 1.18
N THR A 128 -11.96 -7.23 0.51
CA THR A 128 -12.24 -8.64 0.83
C THR A 128 -11.17 -9.26 1.72
N VAL A 129 -11.45 -10.44 2.27
CA VAL A 129 -10.45 -11.22 3.01
C VAL A 129 -9.22 -11.52 2.15
N ALA A 130 -9.41 -11.84 0.86
CA ALA A 130 -8.32 -12.02 -0.08
C ALA A 130 -7.48 -10.74 -0.21
N ASP A 131 -8.11 -9.58 -0.43
CA ASP A 131 -7.40 -8.30 -0.58
C ASP A 131 -6.50 -8.01 0.63
N VAL A 132 -6.94 -8.37 1.84
CA VAL A 132 -6.13 -8.22 3.06
C VAL A 132 -4.88 -9.10 3.02
N LEU A 133 -5.03 -10.40 2.79
CA LEU A 133 -3.91 -11.34 2.78
C LEU A 133 -2.91 -11.01 1.66
N TYR A 134 -3.42 -10.73 0.46
CA TYR A 134 -2.62 -10.30 -0.69
C TYR A 134 -1.94 -8.96 -0.46
N GLY A 135 -2.66 -7.98 0.10
CA GLY A 135 -2.13 -6.64 0.39
C GLY A 135 -1.00 -6.67 1.41
N ILE A 136 -1.14 -7.49 2.46
CA ILE A 136 -0.06 -7.73 3.43
C ILE A 136 1.17 -8.31 2.71
N TYR A 137 0.99 -9.41 1.97
CA TYR A 137 2.08 -10.03 1.23
C TYR A 137 2.78 -9.04 0.28
N ALA A 138 2.03 -8.37 -0.58
CA ALA A 138 2.56 -7.45 -1.57
C ALA A 138 3.34 -6.30 -0.93
N SER A 139 2.80 -5.71 0.15
CA SER A 139 3.48 -4.64 0.88
C SER A 139 4.79 -5.13 1.51
N LEU A 140 4.79 -6.29 2.15
CA LEU A 140 5.97 -6.86 2.80
C LEU A 140 7.07 -7.25 1.81
N ARG A 141 6.72 -7.53 0.54
CA ARG A 141 7.68 -7.81 -0.53
C ARG A 141 8.30 -6.56 -1.16
N THR A 142 7.84 -5.37 -0.77
CA THR A 142 8.40 -4.09 -1.24
C THR A 142 9.83 -3.90 -0.70
N GLY A 143 10.72 -3.44 -1.57
CA GLY A 143 12.10 -3.09 -1.20
C GLY A 143 12.13 -1.87 -0.28
N VAL A 144 13.09 -1.86 0.65
CA VAL A 144 13.27 -0.78 1.62
C VAL A 144 14.31 0.19 1.08
N THR A 145 13.97 1.46 1.06
CA THR A 145 14.90 2.53 0.68
C THR A 145 15.95 2.78 1.78
N ARG A 146 17.05 3.46 1.43
CA ARG A 146 18.10 3.77 2.39
C ARG A 146 17.58 4.62 3.57
N ASP A 147 16.70 5.57 3.29
CA ASP A 147 16.14 6.47 4.31
C ASP A 147 15.21 5.70 5.24
N GLU A 148 14.35 4.83 4.68
CA GLU A 148 13.51 3.94 5.48
C GLU A 148 14.33 2.97 6.35
N TYR A 149 15.44 2.45 5.83
CA TYR A 149 16.38 1.62 6.59
C TYR A 149 17.06 2.39 7.74
N ALA A 150 17.30 3.68 7.55
CA ALA A 150 17.90 4.55 8.55
C ALA A 150 16.93 4.95 9.68
N LEU A 151 15.61 4.74 9.53
CA LEU A 151 14.62 5.11 10.55
C LEU A 151 14.78 4.34 11.86
N ASN A 152 15.32 3.12 11.82
CA ASN A 152 15.48 2.26 13.00
C ASN A 152 16.90 1.69 13.10
N PRO A 153 17.93 2.51 13.42
CA PRO A 153 19.32 2.07 13.46
C PRO A 153 19.57 0.88 14.40
N GLN A 154 18.80 0.81 15.50
CA GLN A 154 18.90 -0.27 16.49
C GLN A 154 18.46 -1.63 15.94
N LEU A 155 17.56 -1.66 14.94
CA LEU A 155 17.07 -2.90 14.33
C LEU A 155 17.94 -3.37 13.17
N GLN A 156 18.84 -2.54 12.64
CA GLN A 156 19.63 -2.82 11.44
C GLN A 156 20.40 -4.16 11.51
N PRO A 157 21.11 -4.51 12.60
CA PRO A 157 21.82 -5.79 12.66
C PRO A 157 20.89 -7.00 12.54
N TYR A 158 19.67 -6.89 13.08
CA TYR A 158 18.67 -7.94 13.04
C TYR A 158 18.01 -8.02 11.65
N VAL A 159 17.73 -6.88 11.03
CA VAL A 159 17.21 -6.80 9.66
C VAL A 159 18.23 -7.37 8.67
N ASP A 160 19.52 -7.06 8.82
CA ASP A 160 20.60 -7.62 8.01
C ASP A 160 20.68 -9.14 8.15
N ALA A 161 20.51 -9.67 9.38
CA ALA A 161 20.47 -11.10 9.62
C ALA A 161 19.26 -11.76 8.95
N ALA A 162 18.07 -11.16 9.06
CA ALA A 162 16.84 -11.64 8.42
C ALA A 162 16.95 -11.64 6.88
N TYR A 163 17.49 -10.56 6.30
CA TYR A 163 17.80 -10.45 4.87
C TYR A 163 18.72 -11.58 4.41
N ARG A 164 19.84 -11.80 5.12
CA ARG A 164 20.80 -12.87 4.78
C ARG A 164 20.16 -14.25 4.89
N HIS A 165 19.33 -14.47 5.91
CA HIS A 165 18.60 -15.73 6.09
C HIS A 165 17.64 -15.99 4.92
N ARG A 166 16.85 -14.99 4.52
CA ARG A 166 15.96 -15.06 3.36
C ARG A 166 16.71 -15.41 2.08
N CYS A 167 17.87 -14.78 1.82
CA CYS A 167 18.67 -15.08 0.63
C CYS A 167 19.27 -16.49 0.67
N LYS A 168 19.73 -16.97 1.84
CA LYS A 168 20.35 -18.30 2.00
C LYS A 168 19.35 -19.46 1.89
N ASN A 169 18.08 -19.23 2.18
CA ASN A 169 17.04 -20.26 2.08
C ASN A 169 16.63 -20.59 0.64
N LEU A 170 17.22 -19.93 -0.36
CA LEU A 170 17.06 -20.29 -1.76
C LEU A 170 18.07 -21.38 -2.13
N ALA A 171 17.59 -22.47 -2.71
CA ALA A 171 18.44 -23.62 -3.07
C ALA A 171 19.34 -23.37 -4.29
N ASP A 172 18.92 -22.48 -5.19
CA ASP A 172 19.60 -22.21 -6.46
C ASP A 172 20.50 -20.96 -6.36
N PRO A 173 21.81 -21.07 -6.67
CA PRO A 173 22.73 -19.93 -6.73
C PRO A 173 22.25 -18.76 -7.59
N VAL A 174 21.55 -19.01 -8.71
CA VAL A 174 21.02 -17.94 -9.57
C VAL A 174 19.85 -17.22 -8.89
N ALA A 175 18.99 -17.97 -8.19
CA ALA A 175 17.93 -17.40 -7.37
C ALA A 175 18.49 -16.59 -6.19
N ILE A 176 19.57 -17.04 -5.54
CA ILE A 176 20.26 -16.31 -4.47
C ILE A 176 20.76 -14.95 -4.97
N ASP A 177 21.48 -14.93 -6.10
CA ASP A 177 21.99 -13.68 -6.69
C ASP A 177 20.85 -12.73 -7.07
N THR A 178 19.80 -13.26 -7.70
CA THR A 178 18.61 -12.49 -8.08
C THR A 178 17.88 -11.90 -6.87
N GLU A 179 17.73 -12.67 -5.79
CA GLU A 179 17.05 -12.19 -4.58
C GLU A 179 17.92 -11.21 -3.78
N SER A 180 19.24 -11.42 -3.78
CA SER A 180 20.20 -10.51 -3.12
C SER A 180 20.26 -9.15 -3.80
N LYS A 181 20.15 -9.10 -5.13
CA LYS A 181 20.07 -7.84 -5.90
C LYS A 181 18.83 -7.01 -5.57
N LYS A 182 17.78 -7.61 -5.01
CA LYS A 182 16.58 -6.87 -4.57
C LYS A 182 16.76 -6.17 -3.23
N GLY A 183 17.86 -6.44 -2.52
CA GLY A 183 18.18 -5.84 -1.23
C GLY A 183 17.20 -6.20 -0.12
N VAL A 184 17.21 -5.38 0.93
CA VAL A 184 16.35 -5.48 2.10
C VAL A 184 14.89 -5.20 1.69
N LYS A 185 13.98 -6.02 2.21
CA LYS A 185 12.53 -5.88 2.02
C LYS A 185 11.85 -5.63 3.34
N ARG A 186 10.62 -5.11 3.29
CA ARG A 186 9.84 -4.81 4.51
C ARG A 186 9.60 -6.05 5.37
N ILE A 187 9.50 -7.24 4.77
CA ILE A 187 9.46 -8.52 5.50
C ILE A 187 10.68 -8.76 6.39
N ASP A 188 11.86 -8.24 6.02
CA ASP A 188 13.08 -8.44 6.82
C ASP A 188 13.02 -7.65 8.15
N PHE A 189 12.09 -6.70 8.29
CA PHE A 189 11.77 -6.01 9.55
C PHE A 189 10.85 -6.81 10.47
N CYS A 190 10.15 -7.83 9.94
CA CYS A 190 9.39 -8.77 10.76
C CYS A 190 10.31 -9.77 11.50
N LEU A 191 11.60 -9.80 11.17
CA LEU A 191 12.61 -10.67 11.77
C LEU A 191 12.21 -12.16 11.69
N GLU A 192 12.02 -12.81 12.84
CA GLU A 192 11.58 -14.20 12.91
C GLU A 192 10.07 -14.34 13.10
N ASN A 193 9.33 -13.23 13.19
CA ASN A 193 7.89 -13.24 13.41
C ASN A 193 7.16 -13.25 12.06
N ASN A 194 6.99 -14.43 11.46
CA ASN A 194 6.38 -14.56 10.13
C ASN A 194 4.99 -15.19 10.14
N SER A 195 4.52 -15.70 11.29
CA SER A 195 3.20 -16.30 11.40
C SER A 195 2.14 -15.22 11.67
N PHE A 196 1.12 -15.15 10.81
CA PHE A 196 0.00 -14.22 10.97
C PHE A 196 -0.95 -14.71 12.08
N VAL A 197 -1.12 -13.91 13.14
CA VAL A 197 -2.00 -14.24 14.28
C VAL A 197 -3.38 -13.61 14.14
N GLY A 198 -3.44 -12.45 13.47
CA GLY A 198 -4.68 -11.74 13.18
C GLY A 198 -4.57 -10.22 13.35
N LEU A 199 -5.72 -9.57 13.20
CA LEU A 199 -5.91 -8.13 13.25
C LEU A 199 -6.73 -7.74 14.49
N SER A 200 -6.34 -6.65 15.11
CA SER A 200 -7.04 -6.04 16.25
C SER A 200 -7.41 -4.59 15.94
N SER A 201 -8.55 -4.14 16.46
CA SER A 201 -9.00 -2.75 16.28
C SER A 201 -8.07 -1.79 17.02
N THR A 202 -7.89 -0.59 16.46
CA THR A 202 -7.11 0.47 17.09
C THR A 202 -8.01 1.64 17.51
N LYS A 203 -7.47 2.54 18.34
CA LYS A 203 -8.14 3.81 18.68
C LYS A 203 -7.96 4.89 17.61
N GLN A 204 -7.27 4.60 16.50
CA GLN A 204 -6.89 5.58 15.48
C GLN A 204 -7.93 5.73 14.36
N GLY A 205 -8.94 4.85 14.34
CA GLY A 205 -10.06 4.90 13.41
C GLY A 205 -10.59 3.51 13.09
N GLY A 206 -11.86 3.41 12.67
CA GLY A 206 -12.49 2.11 12.35
C GLY A 206 -11.88 1.39 11.13
N HIS A 207 -11.09 2.07 10.33
CA HIS A 207 -10.36 1.51 9.19
C HIS A 207 -8.90 1.14 9.52
N VAL A 208 -8.40 1.50 10.72
CA VAL A 208 -7.01 1.28 11.13
C VAL A 208 -6.94 0.06 12.05
N TRP A 209 -6.21 -0.95 11.60
CA TRP A 209 -6.07 -2.24 12.26
C TRP A 209 -4.61 -2.50 12.63
N GLN A 210 -4.38 -3.17 13.76
CA GLN A 210 -3.05 -3.62 14.15
C GLN A 210 -2.90 -5.11 13.89
N MET A 211 -1.91 -5.46 13.09
CA MET A 211 -1.49 -6.83 12.81
C MET A 211 -0.57 -7.35 13.91
N ALA A 212 -0.92 -8.51 14.43
CA ALA A 212 -0.08 -9.28 15.33
C ALA A 212 0.58 -10.45 14.60
N LEU A 213 1.86 -10.66 14.88
CA LEU A 213 2.68 -11.72 14.31
C LEU A 213 3.25 -12.58 15.44
N SER A 214 3.48 -13.86 15.17
CA SER A 214 4.24 -14.76 16.03
C SER A 214 5.41 -15.38 15.28
N ARG A 215 6.33 -15.96 16.05
CA ARG A 215 7.31 -16.91 15.53
C ARG A 215 6.63 -18.18 15.01
#